data_AF-A0A7C2T3X4-F1
#
_entry.id   AF-A0A7C2T3X4-F1
#
_cell.length_a   1.000
_cell.length_b   1.000
_cell.length_c   1.000
_cell.angle_alpha   90.00
_cell.angle_beta   90.00
_cell.angle_gamma   90.00
#
_symmetry.space_group_name_H-M   'P 1'
#
loop_
_entity.id
_entity.type
_entity.pdbx_description
1 polymer ?
#
loop_
_entity_poly.entity_id
_entity_poly.type
_entity_poly.pdbx_seq_one_letter_code
_entity_poly.pdbx_strand_id
1 'polypeptide(L)'
;MSADPASFRDPSGRVYDVGGRILRAVAPSAREDFEAAWNNPALKRLVAEGFVVDAVAVDDAPPDAPADATIVEHQRVPFVSYPYEWSFSLLKRAALHHLDLQISLLESGVALSDATAY
;
A
#
# COMPACT_ATOMS: atom_id res chain seq x y z
N MET A 1 17.69 -5.32 -10.33
CA MET A 1 16.92 -4.76 -9.21
C MET A 1 16.69 -3.31 -9.57
N SER A 2 15.45 -2.95 -9.85
CA SER A 2 15.09 -1.59 -10.23
C SER A 2 13.74 -1.29 -9.62
N ALA A 3 13.45 -0.02 -9.41
CA ALA A 3 12.10 0.41 -9.07
C ALA A 3 11.09 -0.17 -10.08
N ASP A 4 9.91 -0.55 -9.59
CA ASP A 4 8.79 -0.86 -10.45
C ASP A 4 8.44 0.40 -11.25
N PRO A 5 8.54 0.38 -12.60
CA PRO A 5 8.25 1.55 -13.39
C PRO A 5 6.86 2.11 -13.11
N ALA A 6 5.84 1.30 -12.86
CA ALA A 6 4.47 1.76 -12.65
C ALA A 6 4.28 2.52 -11.32
N SER A 7 5.23 2.41 -10.38
CA SER A 7 5.16 3.10 -9.08
C SER A 7 5.49 4.59 -9.14
N PHE A 8 5.84 5.15 -10.32
CA PHE A 8 6.20 6.57 -10.47
C PHE A 8 5.06 7.56 -10.13
N ARG A 9 3.80 7.11 -10.16
CA ARG A 9 2.62 7.97 -10.05
C ARG A 9 2.39 8.50 -8.63
N ASP A 10 2.88 7.79 -7.63
CA ASP A 10 2.81 8.20 -6.24
C ASP A 10 4.09 8.99 -5.88
N PRO A 11 4.02 10.31 -5.64
CA PRO A 11 5.19 11.08 -5.19
C PRO A 11 5.60 10.73 -3.75
N SER A 12 4.72 10.09 -2.98
CA SER A 12 4.92 9.75 -1.57
C SER A 12 5.68 8.44 -1.37
N GLY A 13 5.91 7.66 -2.43
CA GLY A 13 6.67 6.43 -2.32
C GLY A 13 7.02 5.75 -3.63
N ARG A 14 7.81 4.68 -3.53
CA ARG A 14 8.22 3.88 -4.69
C ARG A 14 8.32 2.41 -4.32
N VAL A 15 7.95 1.54 -5.25
CA VAL A 15 7.97 0.07 -5.05
C VAL A 15 9.16 -0.54 -5.77
N TYR A 16 9.75 -1.59 -5.19
CA TYR A 16 10.91 -2.32 -5.71
C TYR A 16 10.67 -3.82 -5.60
N ASP A 17 11.04 -4.55 -6.65
CA ASP A 17 11.16 -6.01 -6.61
C ASP A 17 12.65 -6.37 -6.43
N VAL A 18 13.00 -6.82 -5.23
CA VAL A 18 14.36 -7.17 -4.82
C VAL A 18 14.45 -8.68 -4.65
N GLY A 19 14.57 -9.38 -5.79
CA GLY A 19 14.71 -10.84 -5.80
C GLY A 19 13.48 -11.56 -5.25
N GLY A 20 12.28 -11.05 -5.53
CA GLY A 20 11.02 -11.62 -5.04
C GLY A 20 10.42 -10.85 -3.85
N ARG A 21 11.24 -10.10 -3.10
CA ARG A 21 10.80 -9.25 -1.98
C ARG A 21 10.18 -7.96 -2.52
N ILE A 22 9.00 -7.61 -2.02
CA ILE A 22 8.30 -6.38 -2.41
C ILE A 22 8.60 -5.32 -1.37
N LEU A 23 9.52 -4.41 -1.69
CA LEU A 23 9.89 -3.30 -0.82
C LEU A 23 9.21 -2.02 -1.28
N ARG A 24 8.72 -1.21 -0.35
CA ARG A 24 8.26 0.14 -0.58
C ARG A 24 9.16 1.11 0.18
N ALA A 25 9.70 2.10 -0.53
CA ALA A 25 10.36 3.25 0.07
C ALA A 25 9.33 4.37 0.21
N VAL A 26 9.03 4.76 1.44
CA VAL A 26 8.18 5.93 1.76
C VAL A 26 9.06 7.17 1.75
N ALA A 27 8.69 8.17 0.97
CA ALA A 27 9.44 9.41 0.85
C ALA A 27 9.45 10.18 2.19
N PRO A 28 10.53 10.91 2.50
CA PRO A 28 10.58 11.72 3.73
C PRO A 28 9.40 12.68 3.89
N SER A 29 8.88 13.23 2.78
CA SER A 29 7.71 14.12 2.76
C SER A 29 6.41 13.47 3.20
N ALA A 30 6.30 12.14 3.14
CA ALA A 30 5.11 11.37 3.50
C ALA A 30 5.28 10.58 4.79
N ARG A 31 6.43 10.71 5.47
CA ARG A 31 6.76 9.91 6.66
C ARG A 31 5.77 10.12 7.80
N GLU A 32 5.40 11.38 8.08
CA GLU A 32 4.50 11.70 9.18
C GLU A 32 3.11 11.08 8.99
N ASP A 33 2.52 11.27 7.80
CA ASP A 33 1.23 10.65 7.44
C ASP A 33 1.30 9.12 7.45
N PHE A 34 2.39 8.55 6.93
CA PHE A 34 2.62 7.11 6.94
C PHE A 34 2.69 6.59 8.37
N GLU A 35 3.49 7.18 9.25
CA GLU A 35 3.63 6.74 10.64
C GLU A 35 2.33 6.90 11.43
N ALA A 36 1.57 7.97 11.17
CA ALA A 36 0.25 8.18 11.78
C ALA A 36 -0.74 7.08 11.37
N ALA A 37 -0.81 6.72 10.08
CA ALA A 37 -1.66 5.65 9.59
C ALA A 37 -1.17 4.27 10.06
N TRP A 38 0.14 4.00 9.96
CA TRP A 38 0.78 2.74 10.30
C TRP A 38 0.60 2.35 11.77
N ASN A 39 0.72 3.33 12.66
CA ASN A 39 0.56 3.11 14.10
C ASN A 39 -0.90 3.16 14.57
N ASN A 40 -1.85 3.47 13.68
CA ASN A 40 -3.26 3.55 14.02
C ASN A 40 -3.82 2.15 14.39
N PRO A 41 -4.45 1.98 15.57
CA PRO A 41 -5.06 0.72 15.96
C PRO A 41 -6.10 0.18 14.97
N ALA A 42 -6.81 1.07 14.25
CA ALA A 42 -7.78 0.67 13.24
C ALA A 42 -7.10 -0.05 12.07
N LEU A 43 -5.94 0.43 11.61
CA LEU A 43 -5.20 -0.23 10.54
C LEU A 43 -4.72 -1.62 10.97
N LYS A 44 -4.20 -1.75 12.20
CA LYS A 44 -3.78 -3.06 12.76
C LYS A 44 -4.93 -4.06 12.81
N ARG A 45 -6.12 -3.61 13.21
CA ARG A 45 -7.33 -4.43 13.20
C ARG A 45 -7.72 -4.84 11.78
N LEU A 46 -7.72 -3.91 10.83
CA LEU A 46 -8.06 -4.17 9.43
C LEU A 46 -7.08 -5.15 8.75
N VAL A 47 -5.79 -5.09 9.09
CA VAL A 47 -4.81 -6.10 8.67
C VAL A 47 -5.17 -7.48 9.23
N ALA A 48 -5.47 -7.58 10.54
CA ALA A 48 -5.85 -8.83 11.17
C ALA A 48 -7.16 -9.44 10.61
N GLU A 49 -8.08 -8.58 10.17
CA GLU A 49 -9.34 -8.97 9.52
C GLU A 49 -9.17 -9.31 8.02
N GLY A 50 -7.97 -9.11 7.46
CA GLY A 50 -7.68 -9.38 6.05
C GLY A 50 -8.17 -8.30 5.09
N PHE A 51 -8.51 -7.10 5.58
CA PHE A 51 -8.92 -5.98 4.75
C PHE A 51 -7.74 -5.29 4.05
N VAL A 52 -6.56 -5.32 4.67
CA VAL A 52 -5.34 -4.68 4.19
C VAL A 52 -4.19 -5.69 4.26
N VAL A 53 -3.33 -5.69 3.24
CA VAL A 53 -2.12 -6.51 3.22
C VAL A 53 -1.10 -5.93 4.20
N ASP A 54 -0.55 -6.79 5.05
CA ASP A 54 0.43 -6.38 6.06
C ASP A 54 1.75 -5.92 5.43
N ALA A 55 2.55 -5.20 6.22
CA ALA A 55 3.93 -4.89 5.91
C ALA A 55 4.78 -4.89 7.18
N VAL A 56 6.09 -4.95 7.01
CA VAL A 56 7.06 -4.90 8.12
C VAL A 56 8.15 -3.91 7.79
N ALA A 57 8.63 -3.16 8.79
CA ALA A 57 9.78 -2.30 8.62
C ALA A 57 11.05 -3.14 8.41
N VAL A 58 11.92 -2.71 7.50
CA VAL A 58 13.21 -3.35 7.22
C VAL A 58 14.31 -2.29 7.12
N ASP A 59 15.55 -2.67 7.45
CA ASP A 59 16.68 -1.74 7.44
C ASP A 59 17.41 -1.70 6.09
N ASP A 60 17.21 -2.70 5.23
CA ASP A 60 17.91 -2.81 3.96
C ASP A 60 17.20 -2.04 2.83
N ALA A 61 17.76 -0.89 2.46
CA ALA A 61 17.25 -0.06 1.39
C ALA A 61 17.66 -0.58 0.00
N PRO A 62 16.76 -0.54 -1.00
CA PRO A 62 17.11 -0.69 -2.41
C PRO A 62 18.16 0.36 -2.86
N PRO A 63 19.07 0.04 -3.79
CA PRO A 63 20.13 0.97 -4.23
C PRO A 63 19.63 2.34 -4.74
N ASP A 64 18.47 2.37 -5.39
CA ASP A 64 17.88 3.57 -5.99
C ASP A 64 16.83 4.24 -5.08
N ALA A 65 16.70 3.80 -3.83
CA ALA A 65 15.78 4.40 -2.88
C ALA A 65 16.21 5.84 -2.52
N PRO A 66 15.26 6.77 -2.34
CA PRO A 66 15.59 8.10 -1.83
C PRO A 66 16.36 8.01 -0.51
N ALA A 67 17.31 8.93 -0.32
CA ALA A 67 17.97 9.08 0.97
C ALA A 67 16.93 9.33 2.07
N ASP A 68 17.15 8.75 3.24
CA ASP A 68 16.26 8.83 4.40
C ASP A 68 14.84 8.30 4.16
N ALA A 69 14.59 7.49 3.13
CA ALA A 69 13.29 6.85 2.97
C ALA A 69 13.04 5.81 4.07
N THR A 70 11.79 5.72 4.55
CA THR A 70 11.37 4.60 5.42
C THR A 70 11.09 3.39 4.55
N ILE A 71 11.74 2.26 4.83
CA ILE A 71 11.61 1.05 4.01
C ILE A 71 10.68 0.05 4.70
N VAL A 72 9.68 -0.41 3.98
CA VAL A 72 8.78 -1.47 4.42
C VAL A 72 8.69 -2.58 3.40
N GLU A 73 8.60 -3.82 3.87
CA GLU A 73 8.41 -5.01 3.07
C GLU A 73 6.95 -5.46 3.15
N HIS A 74 6.31 -5.62 1.99
CA HIS A 74 4.94 -6.12 1.87
C HIS A 74 4.92 -7.60 1.52
N GLN A 75 3.87 -8.30 1.96
CA GLN A 75 3.60 -9.64 1.46
C GLN A 75 3.32 -9.59 -0.05
N ARG A 76 4.01 -10.44 -0.81
CA ARG A 76 3.78 -10.57 -2.25
C ARG A 76 2.38 -11.16 -2.51
N VAL A 77 1.58 -10.43 -3.29
CA VAL A 77 0.31 -10.97 -3.81
C VAL A 77 0.64 -11.99 -4.91
N PRO A 78 0.21 -13.26 -4.80
CA PRO A 78 0.65 -14.34 -5.68
C PRO A 78 0.06 -14.24 -7.10
N PHE A 79 -1.04 -13.51 -7.26
CA PHE A 79 -1.74 -13.34 -8.52
C PHE A 79 -2.12 -11.89 -8.73
N VAL A 80 -1.57 -11.28 -9.77
CA VAL A 80 -1.91 -9.92 -10.20
C VAL A 80 -2.95 -10.04 -11.31
N SER A 81 -4.08 -9.36 -11.12
CA SER A 81 -5.11 -9.16 -12.14
C SER A 81 -5.51 -7.71 -12.18
N TYR A 82 -5.99 -7.25 -13.32
CA TYR A 82 -6.31 -5.85 -13.57
C TYR A 82 -7.82 -5.63 -13.61
N PRO A 83 -8.31 -4.42 -13.28
CA PRO A 83 -9.75 -4.14 -13.22
C PRO A 83 -10.51 -4.45 -14.53
N TYR A 84 -9.88 -4.30 -15.69
CA TYR A 84 -10.50 -4.62 -16.99
C TYR A 84 -10.66 -6.14 -17.24
N GLU A 85 -10.04 -7.01 -16.45
CA GLU A 85 -10.20 -8.46 -16.52
C GLU A 85 -11.37 -8.95 -15.65
N TRP A 86 -11.95 -8.06 -14.84
CA TRP A 86 -12.93 -8.42 -13.82
C TRP A 86 -14.37 -8.28 -14.35
N SER A 87 -15.21 -9.25 -13.98
CA SER A 87 -16.66 -9.13 -14.21
C SER A 87 -17.25 -7.99 -13.37
N PHE A 88 -18.43 -7.52 -13.76
CA PHE A 88 -19.17 -6.53 -12.97
C PHE A 88 -19.30 -6.94 -11.49
N SER A 89 -19.54 -8.22 -11.21
CA SER A 89 -19.68 -8.72 -9.85
C SER A 89 -18.38 -8.60 -9.05
N LEU A 90 -17.22 -8.83 -9.67
CA LEU A 90 -15.91 -8.67 -9.04
C LEU A 90 -15.61 -7.19 -8.78
N LEU A 91 -15.87 -6.31 -9.75
CA LEU A 91 -15.74 -4.86 -9.60
C LEU A 91 -16.65 -4.31 -8.48
N LYS A 92 -17.90 -4.77 -8.43
CA LYS A 92 -18.83 -4.41 -7.34
C LYS A 92 -18.29 -4.84 -5.98
N ARG A 93 -17.73 -6.04 -5.86
CA ARG A 93 -17.14 -6.51 -4.60
C ARG A 93 -15.95 -5.66 -4.18
N ALA A 94 -15.08 -5.28 -5.11
CA ALA A 94 -13.95 -4.41 -4.83
C ALA A 94 -14.38 -2.99 -4.41
N ALA A 95 -15.40 -2.44 -5.06
CA ALA A 95 -15.97 -1.14 -4.69
C ALA A 95 -16.59 -1.16 -3.29
N LEU A 96 -17.35 -2.21 -2.95
CA LEU A 96 -17.92 -2.37 -1.60
C LEU A 96 -16.81 -2.53 -0.55
N HIS A 97 -15.80 -3.36 -0.83
CA HIS A 97 -14.62 -3.52 0.04
C HIS A 97 -13.93 -2.18 0.32
N HIS A 98 -13.73 -1.37 -0.72
CA HIS A 98 -13.10 -0.05 -0.60
C HIS A 98 -13.93 0.91 0.25
N LEU A 99 -15.26 0.90 0.08
CA LEU A 99 -16.16 1.73 0.90
C LEU A 99 -16.18 1.30 2.36
N ASP A 100 -16.27 -0.01 2.62
CA ASP A 100 -16.25 -0.57 3.97
C ASP A 100 -14.92 -0.24 4.68
N LEU A 101 -13.80 -0.36 3.95
CA LEU A 101 -12.47 0.05 4.43
C LEU A 101 -12.43 1.54 4.77
N GLN A 102 -12.89 2.41 3.87
CA GLN A 102 -12.89 3.86 4.08
C GLN A 102 -13.76 4.26 5.27
N ILE A 103 -14.97 3.69 5.40
CA ILE A 103 -15.86 3.95 6.54
C ILE A 103 -15.16 3.58 7.86
N SER A 104 -14.52 2.41 7.90
CA SER A 104 -13.80 1.97 9.09
C SER A 104 -12.58 2.84 9.41
N LEU A 105 -11.90 3.42 8.41
CA LEU A 105 -10.74 4.30 8.63
C LEU A 105 -11.16 5.69 9.11
N LEU A 106 -12.29 6.21 8.61
CA LEU A 106 -12.81 7.53 8.98
C LEU A 106 -13.13 7.64 10.47
N GLU A 107 -13.61 6.56 11.09
CA GLU A 107 -13.81 6.48 12.55
C GLU A 107 -12.53 6.72 13.36
N SER A 108 -11.36 6.51 12.72
CA SER A 108 -10.04 6.65 13.31
C SER A 108 -9.25 7.87 12.79
N GLY A 109 -9.91 8.77 12.05
CA GLY A 109 -9.29 9.98 11.49
C GLY A 109 -8.37 9.74 10.30
N VAL A 110 -8.48 8.59 9.63
CA VAL A 110 -7.70 8.23 8.44
C VAL A 110 -8.61 8.21 7.21
N ALA A 111 -8.11 8.67 6.07
CA ALA A 111 -8.81 8.63 4.80
C ALA A 111 -7.90 8.09 3.69
N LEU A 112 -8.46 7.27 2.80
CA LEU A 112 -7.82 6.86 1.56
C LEU A 112 -7.71 8.06 0.61
N SER A 113 -6.58 8.19 -0.09
CA SER A 113 -6.30 9.28 -1.02
C SER A 113 -6.69 8.96 -2.47
N ASP A 114 -6.62 7.69 -2.88
CA ASP A 114 -6.80 7.25 -4.26
C ASP A 114 -7.83 6.12 -4.38
N ALA A 115 -8.70 6.23 -5.39
CA ALA A 115 -9.77 5.27 -5.65
C ALA A 115 -10.01 5.03 -7.16
N THR A 116 -9.02 5.32 -8.00
CA THR A 116 -9.10 5.06 -9.44
C THR A 116 -9.02 3.55 -9.73
N ALA A 117 -9.79 3.09 -10.72
CA ALA A 117 -9.69 1.73 -11.25
C ALA A 117 -8.62 1.62 -12.37
N TYR A 118 -7.78 2.64 -12.55
CA TYR A 118 -6.83 2.81 -13.65
C TYR A 118 -5.54 3.50 -13.20
#